data_AF-A0A8J3JBZ8-F1
#
_entry.id   AF-A0A8J3JBZ8-F1
#
_cell.length_a   1.000
_cell.length_b   1.000
_cell.length_c   1.000
_cell.angle_alpha   90.00
_cell.angle_beta   90.00
_cell.angle_gamma   90.00
#
_symmetry.space_group_name_H-M   'P 1'
#
loop_
_entity.id
_entity.type
_entity.pdbx_description
1 polymer ?
#
loop_
_entity_poly.entity_id
_entity_poly.type
_entity_poly.pdbx_seq_one_letter_code
_entity_poly.pdbx_strand_id
1 'polypeptide(L)'
;MDDNVFFFDLEWVLRLASHAAVTPSSGPCNEHPDGECPGSLLWVSDDTGVYLESNGLPAAEFGPGTSSLIYARGWEPGGEHQDPDSPFDGGFVSPLHLRSATEPATALLKRMRASGFRFMYLRLPDDDVIEVGFAESAELHPQRPVTAEEVARRRQTLIENMRATADGGKFTIMNIHADSELPTSMLYTVGLTAAGQPELLTVGLAVDVAHHILNDLGESIRAGERRLHHAQVLTDVLDGFDVCVIEADMHLPGRLVPGMAYEVFGRRNVRLQQIVWPDALHQFPWDSGFDSGLVQPVIGRPAMR
;
A
#
# COMPACT_ATOMS: atom_id res chain seq x y z
N MET A 1 21.34 7.86 7.51
CA MET A 1 20.42 6.85 7.01
C MET A 1 20.91 6.57 5.61
N ASP A 2 21.35 5.34 5.36
CA ASP A 2 21.67 4.91 4.00
C ASP A 2 20.34 4.95 3.24
N ASP A 3 20.30 5.66 2.10
CA ASP A 3 19.10 5.70 1.26
C ASP A 3 18.79 4.27 0.80
N ASN A 4 17.68 3.69 1.24
CA ASN A 4 17.24 2.39 0.73
C ASN A 4 16.80 2.59 -0.74
N VAL A 5 17.64 2.12 -1.67
CA VAL A 5 17.39 2.25 -3.12
C VAL A 5 17.25 0.88 -3.77
N PHE A 6 16.05 0.58 -4.25
CA PHE A 6 15.76 -0.62 -5.02
C PHE A 6 15.78 -0.33 -6.51
N PHE A 7 16.68 -0.95 -7.25
CA PHE A 7 16.72 -0.85 -8.70
C PHE A 7 15.97 -2.00 -9.36
N PHE A 8 15.41 -1.74 -10.54
CA PHE A 8 14.65 -2.66 -11.36
C PHE A 8 15.08 -2.52 -12.82
N ASP A 9 15.21 -3.63 -13.55
CA ASP A 9 15.48 -3.57 -14.98
C ASP A 9 14.30 -2.93 -15.71
N LEU A 10 14.55 -1.80 -16.39
CA LEU A 10 13.52 -0.99 -17.03
C LEU A 10 12.78 -1.75 -18.13
N GLU A 11 13.43 -2.70 -18.81
CA GLU A 11 12.77 -3.54 -19.79
C GLU A 11 11.74 -4.46 -19.14
N TRP A 12 12.02 -4.97 -17.95
CA TRP A 12 11.11 -5.81 -17.19
C TRP A 12 9.93 -4.99 -16.72
N VAL A 13 10.17 -3.82 -16.10
CA VAL A 13 9.12 -2.88 -15.67
C VAL A 13 8.20 -2.51 -16.84
N LEU A 14 8.75 -2.23 -18.03
CA LEU A 14 7.96 -1.94 -19.23
C LEU A 14 7.07 -3.12 -19.65
N ARG A 15 7.55 -4.37 -19.54
CA ARG A 15 6.73 -5.56 -19.82
C ARG A 15 5.57 -5.66 -18.84
N LEU A 16 5.80 -5.38 -17.55
CA LEU A 16 4.74 -5.39 -16.53
C LEU A 16 3.66 -4.35 -16.82
N ALA A 17 4.07 -3.11 -17.05
CA ALA A 17 3.14 -2.02 -17.31
C ALA A 17 2.37 -2.26 -18.62
N SER A 18 3.01 -2.87 -19.61
CA SER A 18 2.36 -3.24 -20.87
C SER A 18 1.34 -4.37 -20.67
N HIS A 19 1.66 -5.37 -19.85
CA HIS A 19 0.70 -6.42 -19.49
C HIS A 19 -0.51 -5.83 -18.75
N ALA A 20 -0.28 -5.07 -17.67
CA ALA A 20 -1.33 -4.43 -16.88
C ALA A 20 -2.25 -3.51 -17.71
N ALA A 21 -1.75 -2.91 -18.78
CA ALA A 21 -2.52 -2.02 -19.65
C ALA A 21 -3.43 -2.74 -20.65
N VAL A 22 -3.19 -4.04 -20.95
CA VAL A 22 -3.94 -4.79 -21.97
C VAL A 22 -4.82 -5.90 -21.39
N THR A 23 -4.72 -6.17 -20.09
CA THR A 23 -5.55 -7.16 -19.42
C THR A 23 -7.02 -6.72 -19.35
N PRO A 24 -7.97 -7.65 -19.57
CA PRO A 24 -9.40 -7.35 -19.61
C PRO A 24 -9.97 -6.89 -18.28
N SER A 25 -9.29 -7.20 -17.18
CA SER A 25 -9.60 -6.70 -15.86
C SER A 25 -8.31 -6.41 -15.09
N SER A 26 -8.42 -5.79 -13.92
CA SER A 26 -7.28 -5.52 -13.03
C SER A 26 -7.68 -5.68 -11.57
N GLY A 27 -6.72 -6.07 -10.76
CA GLY A 27 -6.86 -6.19 -9.32
C GLY A 27 -7.13 -4.84 -8.66
N PRO A 28 -7.57 -4.86 -7.39
CA PRO A 28 -7.88 -3.64 -6.65
C PRO A 28 -6.66 -2.71 -6.60
N CYS A 29 -6.91 -1.41 -6.78
CA CYS A 29 -5.92 -0.36 -6.54
C CYS A 29 -6.56 0.78 -5.74
N ASN A 30 -5.71 1.62 -5.16
CA ASN A 30 -6.09 2.79 -4.37
C ASN A 30 -6.57 3.96 -5.25
N GLU A 31 -7.08 3.75 -6.45
CA GLU A 31 -7.69 4.84 -7.26
C GLU A 31 -9.12 4.49 -7.70
N HIS A 32 -9.42 3.20 -7.75
CA HIS A 32 -10.68 2.67 -8.25
C HIS A 32 -11.21 1.61 -7.27
N PRO A 33 -11.80 2.02 -6.13
CA PRO A 33 -12.40 1.10 -5.16
C PRO A 33 -13.49 0.31 -5.86
N ASP A 34 -14.32 0.97 -6.68
CA ASP A 34 -15.47 0.34 -7.32
C ASP A 34 -15.15 -0.25 -8.71
N GLY A 35 -13.88 -0.26 -9.15
CA GLY A 35 -13.55 -0.53 -10.55
C GLY A 35 -12.17 -1.12 -10.82
N GLU A 36 -11.92 -1.31 -12.10
CA GLU A 36 -10.64 -1.75 -12.66
C GLU A 36 -9.66 -0.58 -12.73
N CYS A 37 -8.40 -0.85 -12.40
CA CYS A 37 -7.27 0.06 -12.44
C CYS A 37 -6.26 -0.36 -13.51
N PRO A 38 -6.57 -0.21 -14.80
CA PRO A 38 -5.73 -0.70 -15.87
C PRO A 38 -4.38 0.02 -15.90
N GLY A 39 -3.29 -0.75 -15.98
CA GLY A 39 -1.94 -0.25 -16.18
C GLY A 39 -1.15 0.10 -14.93
N SER A 40 -1.60 -0.25 -13.72
CA SER A 40 -0.84 -0.04 -12.48
C SER A 40 0.06 -1.25 -12.16
N LEU A 41 1.17 -0.98 -11.48
CA LEU A 41 2.02 -2.02 -10.92
C LEU A 41 1.73 -2.19 -9.44
N LEU A 42 2.09 -3.33 -8.87
CA LEU A 42 2.10 -3.56 -7.44
C LEU A 42 3.55 -3.64 -7.01
N TRP A 43 3.91 -2.89 -5.97
CA TRP A 43 5.15 -3.00 -5.26
C TRP A 43 4.96 -3.91 -4.05
N VAL A 44 5.79 -4.94 -3.95
CA VAL A 44 5.66 -6.00 -2.96
C VAL A 44 6.97 -6.19 -2.23
N SER A 45 6.89 -6.40 -0.93
CA SER A 45 7.99 -6.91 -0.12
C SER A 45 7.51 -8.11 0.68
N ASP A 46 8.32 -9.15 0.70
CA ASP A 46 8.15 -10.34 1.54
C ASP A 46 9.49 -10.77 2.15
N ASP A 47 9.48 -11.92 2.83
CA ASP A 47 10.67 -12.56 3.42
C ASP A 47 11.76 -12.91 2.39
N THR A 48 11.48 -12.81 1.10
CA THR A 48 12.43 -13.09 0.00
C THR A 48 12.94 -11.83 -0.72
N GLY A 49 12.38 -10.66 -0.36
CA GLY A 49 12.84 -9.33 -0.78
C GLY A 49 11.78 -8.51 -1.51
N VAL A 50 12.24 -7.48 -2.22
CA VAL A 50 11.40 -6.47 -2.85
C VAL A 50 11.20 -6.74 -4.35
N TYR A 51 9.99 -6.52 -4.86
CA TYR A 51 9.67 -6.72 -6.26
C TYR A 51 8.44 -5.97 -6.78
N LEU A 52 8.29 -5.92 -8.10
CA LEU A 52 7.13 -5.38 -8.81
C LEU A 52 6.31 -6.49 -9.47
N GLU A 53 5.00 -6.36 -9.45
CA GLU A 53 4.04 -7.21 -10.18
C GLU A 53 3.14 -6.35 -11.08
N SER A 54 2.57 -6.95 -12.12
CA SER A 54 1.43 -6.36 -12.83
C SER A 54 0.14 -6.54 -12.03
N ASN A 55 -0.73 -5.53 -11.98
CA ASN A 55 -2.07 -5.68 -11.39
C ASN A 55 -3.13 -6.28 -12.33
N GLY A 56 -2.82 -6.54 -13.61
CA GLY A 56 -3.76 -7.08 -14.60
C GLY A 56 -4.27 -8.50 -14.31
N LEU A 57 -5.54 -8.77 -14.64
CA LEU A 57 -6.26 -10.04 -14.46
C LEU A 57 -6.77 -10.62 -15.82
N PRO A 58 -6.98 -11.94 -15.96
CA PRO A 58 -6.91 -12.98 -14.93
C PRO A 58 -5.47 -13.22 -14.47
N ALA A 59 -5.30 -13.34 -13.15
CA ALA A 59 -4.09 -13.90 -12.58
C ALA A 59 -4.08 -15.39 -12.92
N ALA A 60 -3.40 -15.72 -14.02
CA ALA A 60 -3.15 -17.06 -14.56
C ALA A 60 -4.35 -17.86 -15.12
N GLU A 61 -4.40 -17.96 -16.46
CA GLU A 61 -4.54 -19.26 -17.13
C GLU A 61 -3.33 -19.46 -18.05
N PHE A 62 -2.52 -20.48 -17.76
CA PHE A 62 -1.27 -20.78 -18.48
C PHE A 62 -1.56 -21.55 -19.77
N GLY A 63 -1.79 -20.81 -20.86
CA GLY A 63 -1.81 -21.35 -22.23
C GLY A 63 -0.44 -21.27 -22.91
N PRO A 64 -0.09 -22.20 -23.83
CA PRO A 64 1.17 -22.14 -24.55
C PRO A 64 1.24 -20.93 -25.49
N GLY A 65 2.29 -20.09 -25.35
CA GLY A 65 2.68 -19.10 -26.36
C GLY A 65 2.53 -17.62 -25.99
N THR A 66 2.08 -17.26 -24.80
CA THR A 66 2.05 -15.87 -24.31
C THR A 66 3.25 -15.58 -23.39
N SER A 67 3.98 -14.50 -23.67
CA SER A 67 5.20 -14.10 -22.94
C SER A 67 4.90 -13.86 -21.44
N SER A 68 5.54 -14.67 -20.60
CA SER A 68 5.19 -15.04 -19.21
C SER A 68 5.74 -14.11 -18.12
N LEU A 69 5.87 -12.82 -18.39
CA LEU A 69 6.71 -11.92 -17.59
C LEU A 69 5.86 -10.88 -16.86
N ILE A 70 5.40 -11.24 -15.66
CA ILE A 70 4.51 -10.44 -14.78
C ILE A 70 5.21 -9.92 -13.52
N TYR A 71 6.54 -10.01 -13.46
CA TYR A 71 7.35 -9.60 -12.31
C TYR A 71 8.67 -8.89 -12.67
N ALA A 72 9.19 -8.03 -11.79
CA ALA A 72 10.56 -7.50 -11.82
C ALA A 72 11.15 -7.44 -10.40
N ARG A 73 12.33 -8.06 -10.17
CA ARG A 73 12.99 -8.05 -8.84
C ARG A 73 13.66 -6.71 -8.60
N GLY A 74 13.39 -6.14 -7.42
CA GLY A 74 14.15 -5.02 -6.86
C GLY A 74 15.46 -5.53 -6.28
N TRP A 75 16.54 -4.79 -6.45
CA TRP A 75 17.78 -5.08 -5.72
C TRP A 75 18.36 -3.82 -5.11
N GLU A 76 19.02 -4.00 -3.97
CA GLU A 76 19.79 -2.97 -3.29
C GLU A 76 21.29 -3.20 -3.56
N PRO A 77 22.02 -2.19 -4.06
CA PRO A 77 23.46 -2.31 -4.24
C PRO A 77 24.18 -2.48 -2.89
N GLY A 78 24.98 -3.55 -2.75
CA GLY A 78 25.80 -3.79 -1.54
C GLY A 78 25.14 -4.60 -0.41
N GLY A 79 23.87 -4.97 -0.53
CA GLY A 79 23.15 -5.77 0.47
C GLY A 79 23.40 -7.28 0.32
N GLU A 80 24.24 -7.88 1.17
CA GLU A 80 24.31 -9.35 1.31
C GLU A 80 23.29 -9.92 2.31
N HIS A 81 22.58 -9.07 3.06
CA HIS A 81 21.56 -9.44 4.03
C HIS A 81 20.39 -8.47 3.97
N GLN A 82 19.16 -9.01 3.99
CA GLN A 82 18.01 -8.24 4.45
C GLN A 82 18.33 -7.77 5.87
N ASP A 83 18.37 -6.46 6.08
CA ASP A 83 18.44 -5.89 7.41
C ASP A 83 17.23 -6.40 8.23
N PRO A 84 17.42 -7.05 9.39
CA PRO A 84 16.31 -7.40 10.28
C PRO A 84 15.55 -6.16 10.80
N ASP A 85 16.14 -4.97 10.75
CA ASP A 85 15.49 -3.68 11.03
C ASP A 85 15.01 -2.99 9.74
N SER A 86 14.87 -3.74 8.63
CA SER A 86 14.32 -3.22 7.37
C SER A 86 12.96 -2.55 7.63
N PRO A 87 12.69 -1.35 7.08
CA PRO A 87 11.40 -0.66 7.22
C PRO A 87 10.22 -1.44 6.63
N PHE A 88 10.48 -2.62 6.06
CA PHE A 88 9.52 -3.53 5.46
C PHE A 88 9.29 -4.82 6.26
N ASP A 89 9.69 -4.87 7.54
CA ASP A 89 9.33 -5.98 8.42
C ASP A 89 7.80 -6.15 8.48
N GLY A 90 7.32 -7.37 8.22
CA GLY A 90 5.88 -7.70 8.13
C GLY A 90 5.31 -7.90 6.72
N GLY A 91 6.06 -7.54 5.68
CA GLY A 91 5.67 -7.73 4.27
C GLY A 91 4.51 -6.84 3.84
N PHE A 92 4.58 -6.28 2.63
CA PHE A 92 3.54 -5.38 2.13
C PHE A 92 3.25 -5.61 0.64
N VAL A 93 2.04 -5.20 0.22
CA VAL A 93 1.66 -5.06 -1.19
C VAL A 93 1.01 -3.68 -1.32
N SER A 94 1.67 -2.79 -2.06
CA SER A 94 1.20 -1.42 -2.31
C SER A 94 1.10 -1.18 -3.82
N PRO A 95 0.03 -0.55 -4.34
CA PRO A 95 0.01 -0.06 -5.70
C PRO A 95 1.19 0.90 -5.96
N LEU A 96 1.93 0.68 -7.06
CA LEU A 96 2.95 1.59 -7.55
C LEU A 96 2.43 2.33 -8.78
N HIS A 97 2.24 3.63 -8.61
CA HIS A 97 1.78 4.51 -9.68
C HIS A 97 2.97 5.14 -10.39
N LEU A 98 3.26 4.67 -11.61
CA LEU A 98 4.31 5.22 -12.48
C LEU A 98 3.80 6.37 -13.36
N ARG A 99 2.71 7.04 -12.99
CA ARG A 99 2.11 8.09 -13.81
C ARG A 99 2.82 9.41 -13.55
N SER A 100 3.13 10.13 -14.63
CA SER A 100 3.20 11.59 -14.56
C SER A 100 1.83 12.11 -14.96
N ALA A 101 1.41 13.26 -14.44
CA ALA A 101 0.08 13.85 -14.64
C ALA A 101 -0.38 14.02 -16.12
N THR A 102 0.46 13.69 -17.10
CA THR A 102 0.22 13.90 -18.54
C THR A 102 0.29 12.64 -19.42
N GLU A 103 0.65 11.45 -18.91
CA GLU A 103 0.72 10.23 -19.75
C GLU A 103 0.63 8.88 -19.01
N PRO A 104 0.26 7.78 -19.70
CA PRO A 104 0.27 6.42 -19.13
C PRO A 104 1.69 5.92 -18.77
N ALA A 105 1.79 5.05 -17.77
CA ALA A 105 3.05 4.41 -17.35
C ALA A 105 3.84 3.80 -18.52
N THR A 106 3.15 3.13 -19.46
CA THR A 106 3.80 2.53 -20.64
C THR A 106 4.47 3.56 -21.56
N ALA A 107 3.92 4.78 -21.66
CA ALA A 107 4.48 5.85 -22.47
C ALA A 107 5.72 6.45 -21.78
N LEU A 108 5.64 6.70 -20.46
CA LEU A 108 6.78 7.15 -19.66
C LEU A 108 7.95 6.17 -19.77
N LEU A 109 7.72 4.90 -19.52
CA LEU A 109 8.76 3.86 -19.51
C LEU A 109 9.40 3.69 -20.91
N LYS A 110 8.60 3.76 -21.98
CA LYS A 110 9.13 3.75 -23.36
C LYS A 110 10.03 4.95 -23.64
N ARG A 111 9.63 6.15 -23.20
CA ARG A 111 10.44 7.36 -23.37
C ARG A 111 11.74 7.30 -22.58
N MET A 112 11.70 6.87 -21.32
CA MET A 112 12.90 6.74 -20.49
C MET A 112 13.89 5.76 -21.11
N ARG A 113 13.41 4.61 -21.60
CA ARG A 113 14.24 3.63 -22.31
C ARG A 113 14.83 4.20 -23.59
N ALA A 114 14.05 4.94 -24.38
CA ALA A 114 14.53 5.61 -25.60
C ALA A 114 15.57 6.71 -25.29
N SER A 115 15.59 7.22 -24.06
CA SER A 115 16.55 8.23 -23.60
C SER A 115 17.85 7.65 -23.05
N GLY A 116 18.02 6.31 -23.09
CA GLY A 116 19.26 5.63 -22.65
C GLY A 116 19.22 5.06 -21.24
N PHE A 117 18.16 5.32 -20.47
CA PHE A 117 18.00 4.71 -19.15
C PHE A 117 17.80 3.19 -19.26
N ARG A 118 18.46 2.45 -18.36
CA ARG A 118 18.39 0.99 -18.30
C ARG A 118 17.67 0.49 -17.05
N PHE A 119 17.59 1.31 -16.02
CA PHE A 119 17.04 0.95 -14.73
C PHE A 119 16.01 1.98 -14.28
N MET A 120 14.96 1.49 -13.63
CA MET A 120 14.12 2.30 -12.76
C MET A 120 14.57 2.05 -11.32
N TYR A 121 14.54 3.04 -10.45
CA TYR A 121 14.76 2.83 -9.02
C TYR A 121 13.62 3.39 -8.19
N LEU A 122 13.40 2.77 -7.03
CA LEU A 122 12.58 3.27 -5.94
C LEU A 122 13.53 3.65 -4.81
N ARG A 123 13.54 4.93 -4.44
CA ARG A 123 14.33 5.45 -3.31
C ARG A 123 13.38 5.84 -2.20
N LEU A 124 13.69 5.41 -0.98
CA LEU A 124 12.98 5.83 0.23
C LEU A 124 13.87 6.80 1.00
N PRO A 125 13.76 8.12 0.77
CA PRO A 125 14.52 9.09 1.53
C PRO A 125 14.15 9.09 3.02
N ASP A 126 12.87 8.85 3.33
CA ASP A 126 12.28 8.81 4.67
C ASP A 126 11.12 7.77 4.68
N ASP A 127 10.58 7.42 5.85
CA ASP A 127 9.57 6.35 6.02
C ASP A 127 8.21 6.61 5.32
N ASP A 128 7.96 7.86 4.90
CA ASP A 128 6.67 8.30 4.38
C ASP A 128 6.64 8.50 2.86
N VAL A 129 7.79 8.48 2.19
CA VAL A 129 7.89 8.92 0.79
C VAL A 129 8.61 7.90 -0.07
N ILE A 130 8.02 7.59 -1.24
CA ILE A 130 8.71 6.84 -2.30
C ILE A 130 9.05 7.80 -3.43
N GLU A 131 10.33 7.84 -3.81
CA GLU A 131 10.77 8.49 -5.04
C GLU A 131 11.03 7.48 -6.14
N VAL A 132 10.39 7.71 -7.30
CA VAL A 132 10.68 6.94 -8.52
C VAL A 132 11.68 7.71 -9.37
N GLY A 133 12.77 7.05 -9.75
CA GLY A 133 13.75 7.63 -10.68
C GLY A 133 14.29 6.63 -11.70
N PHE A 134 15.21 7.11 -12.54
CA PHE A 134 15.78 6.35 -13.65
C PHE A 134 17.31 6.50 -13.70
N ALA A 135 18.00 5.41 -14.05
CA ALA A 135 19.46 5.38 -14.14
C ALA A 135 19.95 4.67 -15.41
N GLU A 136 21.03 5.18 -16.01
CA GLU A 136 21.69 4.58 -17.18
C GLU A 136 22.53 3.35 -16.78
N SER A 137 23.13 3.39 -15.60
CA SER A 137 23.97 2.35 -15.02
C SER A 137 23.72 2.19 -13.53
N ALA A 138 23.72 0.95 -13.05
CA ALA A 138 23.70 0.59 -11.64
C ALA A 138 24.61 -0.64 -11.44
N GLU A 139 25.10 -0.90 -10.22
CA GLU A 139 25.90 -2.09 -9.93
C GLU A 139 25.07 -3.36 -10.16
N LEU A 140 25.48 -4.18 -11.12
CA LEU A 140 24.76 -5.37 -11.55
C LEU A 140 25.04 -6.55 -10.62
N HIS A 141 24.13 -6.82 -9.69
CA HIS A 141 24.04 -8.14 -9.08
C HIS A 141 23.34 -9.13 -10.04
N PRO A 142 23.79 -10.40 -10.11
CA PRO A 142 23.16 -11.41 -10.97
C PRO A 142 21.69 -11.56 -10.58
N GLN A 143 20.79 -11.12 -11.45
CA GLN A 143 19.37 -11.37 -11.27
C GLN A 143 19.06 -12.83 -11.61
N ARG A 144 18.28 -13.47 -10.75
CA ARG A 144 17.56 -14.69 -11.10
C ARG A 144 16.10 -14.29 -11.31
N PRO A 145 15.63 -14.18 -12.56
CA PRO A 145 14.21 -13.95 -12.84
C PRO A 145 13.35 -14.91 -12.04
N VAL A 146 12.40 -14.36 -11.30
CA VAL A 146 11.38 -15.15 -10.61
C VAL A 146 10.28 -15.45 -11.62
N THR A 147 9.85 -16.70 -11.70
CA THR A 147 8.77 -17.09 -12.62
C THR A 147 7.43 -16.55 -12.12
N ALA A 148 6.48 -16.32 -13.03
CA ALA A 148 5.11 -15.95 -12.68
C ALA A 148 4.47 -16.90 -11.64
N GLU A 149 4.76 -18.20 -11.75
CA GLU A 149 4.29 -19.23 -10.82
C GLU A 149 4.88 -19.07 -9.41
N GLU A 150 6.18 -18.80 -9.31
CA GLU A 150 6.85 -18.58 -8.02
C GLU A 150 6.35 -17.30 -7.33
N VAL A 151 6.01 -16.26 -8.10
CA VAL A 151 5.42 -15.02 -7.58
C VAL A 151 3.99 -15.24 -7.10
N ALA A 152 3.16 -15.91 -7.89
CA ALA A 152 1.81 -16.29 -7.47
C ALA A 152 1.84 -17.15 -6.19
N ARG A 153 2.80 -18.08 -6.11
CA ARG A 153 3.03 -18.89 -4.91
C ARG A 153 3.40 -18.02 -3.71
N ARG A 154 4.31 -17.05 -3.86
CA ARG A 154 4.70 -16.12 -2.78
C ARG A 154 3.54 -15.25 -2.30
N ARG A 155 2.79 -14.65 -3.23
CA ARG A 155 1.58 -13.87 -2.90
C ARG A 155 0.55 -14.71 -2.16
N GLN A 156 0.33 -15.94 -2.62
CA GLN A 156 -0.55 -16.89 -1.95
C GLN A 156 -0.04 -17.23 -0.54
N THR A 157 1.26 -17.48 -0.38
CA THR A 157 1.89 -17.71 0.92
C THR A 157 1.76 -16.49 1.84
N LEU A 158 1.94 -15.26 1.35
CA LEU A 158 1.74 -14.03 2.12
C LEU A 158 0.30 -13.92 2.63
N ILE A 159 -0.68 -14.12 1.75
CA ILE A 159 -2.11 -14.11 2.10
C ILE A 159 -2.43 -15.20 3.12
N GLU A 160 -1.90 -16.41 2.95
CA GLU A 160 -2.08 -17.53 3.87
C GLU A 160 -1.45 -17.26 5.24
N ASN A 161 -0.25 -16.67 5.27
CA ASN A 161 0.45 -16.29 6.51
C ASN A 161 -0.31 -15.18 7.25
N MET A 162 -0.80 -14.16 6.54
CA MET A 162 -1.62 -13.11 7.14
C MET A 162 -2.95 -13.66 7.67
N ARG A 163 -3.58 -14.58 6.92
CA ARG A 163 -4.79 -15.28 7.40
C ARG A 163 -4.49 -16.09 8.66
N ALA A 164 -3.41 -16.86 8.69
CA ALA A 164 -3.02 -17.66 9.85
C ALA A 164 -2.71 -16.79 11.08
N THR A 165 -2.04 -15.64 10.89
CA THR A 165 -1.81 -14.65 11.94
C THR A 165 -3.14 -14.12 12.50
N ALA A 166 -4.08 -13.78 11.63
CA ALA A 166 -5.41 -13.30 12.01
C ALA A 166 -6.24 -14.36 12.72
N ASP A 167 -6.23 -15.61 12.23
CA ASP A 167 -6.92 -16.74 12.86
C ASP A 167 -6.31 -17.08 14.23
N GLY A 168 -5.01 -16.83 14.42
CA GLY A 168 -4.31 -16.85 15.71
C GLY A 168 -4.67 -15.69 16.63
N GLY A 169 -5.57 -14.81 16.20
CA GLY A 169 -6.08 -13.67 16.96
C GLY A 169 -5.16 -12.45 16.93
N LYS A 170 -4.12 -12.41 16.10
CA LYS A 170 -3.21 -11.25 15.95
C LYS A 170 -3.63 -10.38 14.76
N PHE A 171 -3.03 -9.20 14.62
CA PHE A 171 -3.17 -8.37 13.43
C PHE A 171 -1.81 -7.79 13.03
N THR A 172 -1.71 -7.35 11.78
CA THR A 172 -0.54 -6.65 11.22
C THR A 172 -0.96 -5.24 10.82
N ILE A 173 -0.06 -4.27 10.88
CA ILE A 173 -0.27 -2.93 10.32
C ILE A 173 0.41 -2.86 8.95
N MET A 174 -0.33 -2.41 7.96
CA MET A 174 0.13 -2.18 6.60
C MET A 174 0.34 -0.70 6.39
N ASN A 175 1.46 -0.34 5.78
CA ASN A 175 1.75 1.04 5.34
C ASN A 175 1.61 1.15 3.82
N ILE A 176 0.87 2.15 3.39
CA ILE A 176 0.80 2.62 2.01
C ILE A 176 1.46 4.00 2.00
N HIS A 177 2.70 4.06 1.52
CA HIS A 177 3.47 5.31 1.47
C HIS A 177 2.84 6.35 0.53
N ALA A 178 3.23 7.60 0.73
CA ALA A 178 2.82 8.71 -0.13
C ALA A 178 3.29 8.51 -1.58
N ASP A 179 2.45 8.95 -2.51
CA ASP A 179 2.78 9.07 -3.92
C ASP A 179 2.23 10.39 -4.50
N SER A 180 2.33 10.57 -5.82
CA SER A 180 1.87 11.79 -6.50
C SER A 180 0.36 12.01 -6.42
N GLU A 181 -0.42 10.99 -6.09
CA GLU A 181 -1.88 10.97 -6.15
C GLU A 181 -2.52 10.99 -4.75
N LEU A 182 -1.87 10.40 -3.74
CA LEU A 182 -2.07 10.62 -2.32
C LEU A 182 -0.74 11.05 -1.70
N PRO A 183 -0.47 12.37 -1.52
CA PRO A 183 0.82 12.89 -1.06
C PRO A 183 1.03 12.71 0.45
N THR A 184 0.49 11.63 1.02
CA THR A 184 0.64 11.23 2.41
C THR A 184 0.49 9.73 2.58
N SER A 185 1.12 9.18 3.61
CA SER A 185 0.96 7.78 3.99
C SER A 185 -0.46 7.48 4.50
N MET A 186 -0.93 6.26 4.23
CA MET A 186 -2.10 5.63 4.82
C MET A 186 -1.68 4.33 5.50
N LEU A 187 -2.02 4.19 6.79
CA LEU A 187 -1.78 2.96 7.52
C LEU A 187 -3.11 2.30 7.88
N TYR A 188 -3.16 0.97 7.86
CA TYR A 188 -4.35 0.22 8.24
C TYR A 188 -4.03 -1.16 8.83
N THR A 189 -4.93 -1.70 9.64
CA THR A 189 -4.78 -3.04 10.21
C THR A 189 -5.25 -4.13 9.25
N VAL A 190 -4.66 -5.32 9.37
CA VAL A 190 -5.09 -6.56 8.73
C VAL A 190 -5.16 -7.63 9.80
N GLY A 191 -6.36 -8.04 10.19
CA GLY A 191 -6.58 -9.15 11.14
C GLY A 191 -7.76 -8.95 12.08
N LEU A 192 -8.15 -7.71 12.35
CA LEU A 192 -9.30 -7.42 13.23
C LEU A 192 -10.61 -7.99 12.66
N THR A 193 -10.70 -8.10 11.33
CA THR A 193 -11.82 -8.74 10.62
C THR A 193 -12.02 -10.19 11.06
N ALA A 194 -10.95 -10.95 11.33
CA ALA A 194 -11.05 -12.34 11.80
C ALA A 194 -11.71 -12.44 13.18
N ALA A 195 -11.53 -11.42 14.02
CA ALA A 195 -12.20 -11.28 15.32
C ALA A 195 -13.60 -10.64 15.22
N GLY A 196 -14.12 -10.42 14.00
CA GLY A 196 -15.41 -9.77 13.76
C GLY A 196 -15.41 -8.26 13.98
N GLN A 197 -14.25 -7.63 14.13
CA GLN A 197 -14.09 -6.19 14.35
C GLN A 197 -13.76 -5.47 13.03
N PRO A 198 -14.06 -4.17 12.89
CA PRO A 198 -13.59 -3.38 11.74
C PRO A 198 -12.06 -3.31 11.74
N GLU A 199 -11.46 -3.28 10.54
CA GLU A 199 -10.07 -2.83 10.43
C GLU A 199 -10.00 -1.33 10.73
N LEU A 200 -8.91 -0.93 11.39
CA LEU A 200 -8.63 0.46 11.67
C LEU A 200 -7.77 1.04 10.55
N LEU A 201 -7.96 2.31 10.22
CA LEU A 201 -7.06 3.04 9.33
C LEU A 201 -6.83 4.48 9.77
N THR A 202 -5.70 5.06 9.38
CA THR A 202 -5.44 6.49 9.52
C THR A 202 -4.62 6.99 8.32
N VAL A 203 -4.70 8.28 8.04
CA VAL A 203 -4.11 8.91 6.85
C VAL A 203 -3.55 10.26 7.27
N GLY A 204 -2.36 10.64 6.83
CA GLY A 204 -1.85 11.99 7.10
C GLY A 204 -0.92 12.14 8.30
N LEU A 205 -0.81 11.11 9.16
CA LEU A 205 0.11 11.11 10.30
C LEU A 205 1.46 10.53 9.89
N ALA A 206 2.51 10.97 10.59
CA ALA A 206 3.82 10.31 10.52
C ALA A 206 3.68 8.81 10.85
N VAL A 207 4.39 7.96 10.11
CA VAL A 207 4.31 6.48 10.19
C VAL A 207 4.42 5.96 11.62
N ASP A 208 5.39 6.44 12.41
CA ASP A 208 5.57 5.99 13.81
C ASP A 208 4.35 6.30 14.69
N VAL A 209 3.78 7.50 14.54
CA VAL A 209 2.61 7.94 15.30
C VAL A 209 1.39 7.12 14.90
N ALA A 210 1.18 6.92 13.59
CA ALA A 210 0.11 6.10 13.06
C ALA A 210 0.24 4.64 13.52
N HIS A 211 1.44 4.05 13.47
CA HIS A 211 1.70 2.71 13.97
C HIS A 211 1.35 2.55 15.44
N HIS A 212 1.81 3.49 16.28
CA HIS A 212 1.54 3.44 17.71
C HIS A 212 0.04 3.49 18.00
N ILE A 213 -0.68 4.44 17.39
CA ILE A 213 -2.14 4.59 17.54
C ILE A 213 -2.89 3.32 17.13
N LEU A 214 -2.57 2.78 15.95
CA LEU A 214 -3.27 1.61 15.42
C LEU A 214 -2.95 0.34 16.22
N ASN A 215 -1.70 0.19 16.70
CA ASN A 215 -1.32 -0.94 17.55
C ASN A 215 -2.07 -0.89 18.88
N ASP A 216 -2.04 0.25 19.58
CA ASP A 216 -2.65 0.39 20.89
C ASP A 216 -4.17 0.18 20.83
N LEU A 217 -4.84 0.84 19.87
CA LEU A 217 -6.27 0.65 19.66
C LEU A 217 -6.62 -0.77 19.23
N GLY A 218 -5.84 -1.35 18.30
CA GLY A 218 -6.03 -2.71 17.82
C GLY A 218 -5.90 -3.75 18.94
N GLU A 219 -4.88 -3.61 19.79
CA GLU A 219 -4.66 -4.47 20.95
C GLU A 219 -5.79 -4.35 21.98
N SER A 220 -6.23 -3.13 22.31
CA SER A 220 -7.38 -2.95 23.22
C SER A 220 -8.68 -3.53 22.66
N ILE A 221 -8.92 -3.40 21.35
CA ILE A 221 -10.09 -4.00 20.69
C ILE A 221 -10.00 -5.52 20.72
N ARG A 222 -8.84 -6.07 20.39
CA ARG A 222 -8.54 -7.51 20.40
C ARG A 222 -8.70 -8.12 21.79
N ALA A 223 -8.27 -7.42 22.83
CA ALA A 223 -8.43 -7.82 24.23
C ALA A 223 -9.89 -7.68 24.74
N GLY A 224 -10.78 -7.06 23.96
CA GLY A 224 -12.16 -6.78 24.36
C GLY A 224 -12.30 -5.63 25.37
N GLU A 225 -11.22 -4.86 25.58
CA GLU A 225 -11.15 -3.73 26.51
C GLU A 225 -11.76 -2.46 25.92
N ARG A 226 -11.75 -2.33 24.59
CA ARG A 226 -12.26 -1.16 23.88
C ARG A 226 -13.17 -1.58 22.73
N ARG A 227 -14.26 -0.83 22.54
CA ARG A 227 -15.13 -0.91 21.36
C ARG A 227 -15.29 0.49 20.80
N LEU A 228 -15.01 0.63 19.51
CA LEU A 228 -15.11 1.91 18.83
C LEU A 228 -16.46 2.05 18.11
N HIS A 229 -16.96 3.28 18.06
CA HIS A 229 -18.24 3.62 17.43
C HIS A 229 -18.08 4.82 16.49
N HIS A 230 -18.88 4.85 15.41
CA HIS A 230 -18.97 6.03 14.54
C HIS A 230 -19.22 7.33 15.34
N ALA A 231 -18.52 8.39 14.96
CA ALA A 231 -18.49 9.71 15.59
C ALA A 231 -18.06 9.73 17.07
N GLN A 232 -17.42 8.67 17.56
CA GLN A 232 -16.84 8.65 18.90
C GLN A 232 -15.58 9.52 18.95
N VAL A 233 -15.52 10.42 19.93
CA VAL A 233 -14.32 11.17 20.26
C VAL A 233 -13.48 10.38 21.26
N LEU A 234 -12.20 10.19 20.96
CA LEU A 234 -11.20 9.58 21.84
C LEU A 234 -10.22 10.65 22.28
N THR A 235 -9.99 10.74 23.60
CA THR A 235 -9.19 11.81 24.24
C THR A 235 -7.86 11.29 24.77
N ASP A 236 -7.61 10.00 24.59
CA ASP A 236 -6.51 9.23 25.20
C ASP A 236 -5.65 8.49 24.16
N VAL A 237 -5.73 8.92 22.90
CA VAL A 237 -5.08 8.25 21.77
C VAL A 237 -3.94 9.07 21.19
N LEU A 238 -4.11 10.39 21.09
CA LEU A 238 -3.10 11.30 20.58
C LEU A 238 -2.85 12.40 21.61
N ASP A 239 -1.62 12.53 22.08
CA ASP A 239 -1.28 13.43 23.17
C ASP A 239 -1.63 14.89 22.84
N GLY A 240 -2.52 15.46 23.64
CA GLY A 240 -2.97 16.84 23.47
C GLY A 240 -4.00 17.05 22.35
N PHE A 241 -4.47 15.99 21.69
CA PHE A 241 -5.45 16.09 20.62
C PHE A 241 -6.56 15.04 20.75
N ASP A 242 -7.80 15.49 20.61
CA ASP A 242 -8.95 14.60 20.50
C ASP A 242 -9.02 14.04 19.08
N VAL A 243 -9.15 12.73 18.93
CA VAL A 243 -9.38 12.08 17.61
C VAL A 243 -10.81 11.61 17.49
N CYS A 244 -11.31 11.50 16.27
CA CYS A 244 -12.68 11.08 15.99
C CYS A 244 -12.70 9.77 15.18
N VAL A 245 -13.49 8.80 15.62
CA VAL A 245 -13.68 7.54 14.90
C VAL A 245 -14.78 7.72 13.86
N ILE A 246 -14.46 7.46 12.59
CA ILE A 246 -15.43 7.54 11.49
C ILE A 246 -15.55 6.17 10.82
N GLU A 247 -16.79 5.66 10.75
CA GLU A 247 -17.12 4.48 9.93
C GLU A 247 -17.41 4.88 8.49
N ALA A 248 -17.16 3.97 7.53
CA ALA A 248 -17.42 4.22 6.11
C ALA A 248 -18.91 4.26 5.74
N ASP A 249 -19.31 5.22 4.91
CA ASP A 249 -20.71 5.48 4.54
C ASP A 249 -21.24 4.63 3.36
N MET A 250 -20.66 3.43 3.12
CA MET A 250 -20.81 2.51 1.96
C MET A 250 -19.89 2.72 0.76
N HIS A 251 -19.40 3.93 0.49
CA HIS A 251 -18.45 4.18 -0.60
C HIS A 251 -17.18 4.81 -0.02
N LEU A 252 -16.10 4.05 -0.01
CA LEU A 252 -14.80 4.60 0.34
C LEU A 252 -14.41 5.61 -0.74
N PRO A 253 -13.82 6.75 -0.35
CA PRO A 253 -13.12 7.59 -1.31
C PRO A 253 -12.16 6.72 -2.13
N GLY A 254 -11.97 7.09 -3.40
CA GLY A 254 -11.17 6.39 -4.41
C GLY A 254 -9.87 5.72 -3.92
N ARG A 255 -9.28 6.29 -2.86
CA ARG A 255 -7.92 6.04 -2.42
C ARG A 255 -7.72 5.42 -1.05
N LEU A 256 -8.78 5.20 -0.28
CA LEU A 256 -8.69 4.62 1.06
C LEU A 256 -9.02 3.14 1.05
N VAL A 257 -8.29 2.37 0.24
CA VAL A 257 -8.56 0.94 -0.01
C VAL A 257 -7.56 0.07 0.78
N PRO A 258 -8.01 -0.75 1.73
CA PRO A 258 -7.14 -1.68 2.48
C PRO A 258 -6.89 -2.96 1.67
N GLY A 259 -6.15 -2.84 0.56
CA GLY A 259 -6.02 -3.88 -0.46
C GLY A 259 -5.68 -5.27 0.09
N MET A 260 -4.75 -5.34 1.03
CA MET A 260 -4.37 -6.62 1.65
C MET A 260 -5.49 -7.23 2.52
N ALA A 261 -6.21 -6.40 3.30
CA ALA A 261 -7.35 -6.89 4.07
C ALA A 261 -8.44 -7.45 3.14
N TYR A 262 -8.63 -6.83 1.97
CA TYR A 262 -9.58 -7.31 0.96
C TYR A 262 -9.17 -8.64 0.33
N GLU A 263 -7.88 -8.85 0.07
CA GLU A 263 -7.35 -10.12 -0.45
C GLU A 263 -7.48 -11.24 0.60
N VAL A 264 -7.20 -10.94 1.87
CA VAL A 264 -7.29 -11.91 2.97
C VAL A 264 -8.74 -12.23 3.31
N PHE A 265 -9.60 -11.24 3.54
CA PHE A 265 -10.94 -11.48 4.08
C PHE A 265 -12.06 -11.41 3.04
N GLY A 266 -11.76 -10.94 1.83
CA GLY A 266 -12.77 -10.64 0.83
C GLY A 266 -13.43 -9.29 1.11
N ARG A 267 -13.55 -8.47 0.07
CA ARG A 267 -14.05 -7.08 0.12
C ARG A 267 -15.35 -6.88 0.90
N ARG A 268 -16.30 -7.82 0.79
CA ARG A 268 -17.63 -7.75 1.43
C ARG A 268 -17.60 -7.99 2.94
N ASN A 269 -16.53 -8.57 3.46
CA ASN A 269 -16.39 -8.92 4.87
C ASN A 269 -15.61 -7.87 5.66
N VAL A 270 -14.86 -7.00 4.97
CA VAL A 270 -14.04 -5.98 5.61
C VAL A 270 -14.87 -4.73 5.86
N ARG A 271 -14.94 -4.33 7.13
CA ARG A 271 -15.48 -3.04 7.59
C ARG A 271 -14.31 -2.16 8.01
N LEU A 272 -14.46 -0.85 7.87
CA LEU A 272 -13.41 0.11 8.19
C LEU A 272 -13.87 1.16 9.20
N GLN A 273 -12.97 1.49 10.12
CA GLN A 273 -13.05 2.62 11.02
C GLN A 273 -11.79 3.48 10.87
N GLN A 274 -11.96 4.72 10.45
CA GLN A 274 -10.86 5.68 10.37
C GLN A 274 -10.69 6.41 11.70
N ILE A 275 -9.44 6.49 12.16
CA ILE A 275 -9.03 7.39 13.23
C ILE A 275 -8.67 8.73 12.60
N VAL A 276 -9.61 9.67 12.68
CA VAL A 276 -9.47 11.01 12.11
C VAL A 276 -8.86 11.93 13.16
N TRP A 277 -7.77 12.61 12.82
CA TRP A 277 -7.06 13.54 13.70
C TRP A 277 -7.32 15.00 13.29
N PRO A 278 -7.29 15.95 14.24
CA PRO A 278 -7.51 17.36 13.97
C PRO A 278 -6.20 18.10 13.67
N ASP A 279 -6.29 19.32 13.13
CA ASP A 279 -5.14 20.21 13.00
C ASP A 279 -4.68 20.80 14.34
N ALA A 280 -3.64 21.64 14.30
CA ALA A 280 -3.08 22.32 15.47
C ALA A 280 -4.07 23.27 16.18
N LEU A 281 -5.20 23.62 15.54
CA LEU A 281 -6.28 24.43 16.11
C LEU A 281 -7.48 23.58 16.54
N HIS A 282 -7.31 22.26 16.65
CA HIS A 282 -8.35 21.29 17.01
C HIS A 282 -9.53 21.24 16.04
N GLN A 283 -9.30 21.57 14.77
CA GLN A 283 -10.31 21.47 13.72
C GLN A 283 -10.15 20.15 12.98
N PHE A 284 -11.24 19.48 12.66
CA PHE A 284 -11.24 18.25 11.87
C PHE A 284 -11.41 18.54 10.37
N PRO A 285 -11.14 17.57 9.47
CA PRO A 285 -11.28 17.75 8.02
C PRO A 285 -12.68 18.22 7.52
N TRP A 286 -13.72 18.08 8.33
CA TRP A 286 -15.07 18.57 8.03
C TRP A 286 -15.36 19.97 8.59
N ASP A 287 -14.48 20.53 9.41
CA ASP A 287 -14.62 21.87 9.95
C ASP A 287 -14.08 22.91 8.97
N SER A 288 -14.75 24.06 8.90
CA SER A 288 -14.50 25.07 7.86
C SER A 288 -13.12 25.73 7.91
N GLY A 289 -12.41 25.66 9.04
CA GLY A 289 -11.10 26.26 9.21
C GLY A 289 -9.96 25.24 9.36
N PHE A 290 -10.22 23.97 9.02
CA PHE A 290 -9.18 22.94 8.95
C PHE A 290 -8.03 23.40 8.06
N ASP A 291 -6.79 23.21 8.54
CA ASP A 291 -5.60 23.56 7.78
C ASP A 291 -5.57 22.86 6.41
N SER A 292 -5.74 23.65 5.35
CA SER A 292 -5.70 23.18 3.96
C SER A 292 -4.34 22.63 3.51
N GLY A 293 -3.28 22.85 4.28
CA GLY A 293 -1.97 22.24 4.06
C GLY A 293 -1.88 20.78 4.50
N LEU A 294 -2.82 20.32 5.32
CA LEU A 294 -2.87 18.94 5.81
C LEU A 294 -3.75 18.09 4.89
N VAL A 295 -3.22 16.94 4.47
CA VAL A 295 -3.92 16.03 3.56
C VAL A 295 -4.42 14.83 4.36
N GLN A 296 -5.72 14.81 4.63
CA GLN A 296 -6.38 13.68 5.29
C GLN A 296 -7.76 13.46 4.67
N PRO A 297 -7.86 12.69 3.56
CA PRO A 297 -9.13 12.22 3.05
C PRO A 297 -9.87 11.42 4.14
N VAL A 298 -11.18 11.59 4.22
CA VAL A 298 -12.03 10.91 5.22
C VAL A 298 -12.98 9.92 4.57
N ILE A 299 -13.13 8.73 5.16
CA ILE A 299 -14.01 7.66 4.65
C ILE A 299 -15.51 7.89 4.89
N GLY A 300 -15.84 8.93 5.66
CA GLY A 300 -17.19 9.33 6.01
C GLY A 300 -17.16 10.65 6.77
N ARG A 301 -18.30 11.06 7.31
CA ARG A 301 -18.40 12.27 8.16
C ARG A 301 -19.32 12.02 9.35
N PRO A 302 -19.08 12.69 10.49
CA PRO A 302 -20.06 12.68 11.57
C PRO A 302 -21.32 13.41 11.10
N ALA A 303 -22.47 13.03 11.65
CA ALA A 303 -23.70 13.79 11.43
C ALA A 303 -23.49 15.26 11.87
N MET A 304 -23.79 16.22 10.99
CA MET A 304 -23.76 17.64 11.36
C MET A 304 -24.73 17.86 12.52
N ARG A 305 -24.25 18.50 13.59
CA ARG A 305 -25.10 19.01 14.68
C ARG A 305 -25.84 20.26 14.27
#